data_AF-A0A450TQG6-F1
#
_entry.id   AF-A0A450TQG6-F1
#
_cell.length_a   1.000
_cell.length_b   1.000
_cell.length_c   1.000
_cell.angle_alpha   90.00
_cell.angle_beta   90.00
_cell.angle_gamma   90.00
#
_symmetry.space_group_name_H-M   'P 1'
#
loop_
_entity.id
_entity.type
_entity.pdbx_description
1 polymer ?
#
loop_
_entity_poly.entity_id
_entity_poly.type
_entity_poly.pdbx_seq_one_letter_code
_entity_poly.pdbx_strand_id
1 'polypeptide(L)'
;MSNTVEKPFLGLLAGIALLADLITLGQFVLSGTFEEFWTSQWVLGIVFIVTLLVVGVSFLILAGKEDIISDVVPFFGGIYMLLAMGFYLFFGFLQSQGEVSFGDFVGGGLLLIVLIAISIICIAFAKSKEFFILSSYGPATCSLLFAFIIIYKYIFNAVTFEFGVFSGELILLISGALLFTAINYMASNCNDCS
;
A
#
# COMPACT_ATOMS: atom_id res chain seq x y z
N MET A 1 -28.36 20.06 13.29
CA MET A 1 -26.98 20.39 13.67
C MET A 1 -26.69 19.65 14.97
N SER A 2 -26.00 18.51 14.87
CA SER A 2 -25.53 17.78 16.06
C SER A 2 -24.41 18.60 16.69
N ASN A 3 -24.57 19.02 17.94
CA ASN A 3 -23.47 19.57 18.73
C ASN A 3 -22.50 18.41 19.03
N THR A 4 -21.59 18.13 18.11
CA THR A 4 -20.44 17.27 18.39
C THR A 4 -19.58 18.00 19.41
N VAL A 5 -19.73 17.61 20.69
CA VAL A 5 -18.82 18.04 21.75
C VAL A 5 -17.45 17.51 21.36
N GLU A 6 -16.57 18.41 20.89
CA GLU A 6 -15.20 18.06 20.54
C GLU A 6 -14.52 17.42 21.76
N LYS A 7 -13.89 16.27 21.54
CA LYS A 7 -13.16 15.54 22.57
C LYS A 7 -11.66 15.71 22.34
N PRO A 8 -11.04 16.80 22.82
CA PRO A 8 -9.65 17.14 22.49
C PRO A 8 -8.66 16.05 22.91
N PHE A 9 -8.93 15.36 24.02
CA PHE A 9 -8.13 14.23 24.48
C PHE A 9 -8.10 13.06 23.47
N LEU A 10 -9.24 12.72 22.85
CA LEU A 10 -9.27 11.67 21.82
C LEU A 10 -8.53 12.11 20.56
N GLY A 11 -8.63 13.38 20.17
CA GLY A 11 -7.84 13.92 19.07
C GLY A 11 -6.32 13.86 19.33
N LEU A 12 -5.88 14.08 20.58
CA LEU A 12 -4.48 13.91 20.95
C LEU A 12 -4.04 12.44 20.87
N LEU A 13 -4.84 11.51 21.40
CA LEU A 13 -4.55 10.07 21.32
C LEU A 13 -4.47 9.59 19.85
N ALA A 14 -5.37 10.09 19.00
CA ALA A 14 -5.30 9.83 17.57
C ALA A 14 -3.98 10.29 16.96
N GLY A 15 -3.57 11.53 17.24
CA GLY A 15 -2.30 12.07 16.74
C GLY A 15 -1.09 11.25 17.20
N ILE A 16 -1.07 10.82 18.46
CA ILE A 16 0.00 9.97 19.00
C ILE A 16 0.02 8.60 18.29
N ALA A 17 -1.14 7.96 18.11
CA ALA A 17 -1.24 6.67 17.44
C ALA A 17 -0.79 6.73 15.98
N LEU A 18 -1.22 7.76 15.25
CA LEU A 18 -0.83 7.99 13.85
C LEU A 18 0.66 8.34 13.70
N LEU A 19 1.24 9.10 14.64
CA LEU A 19 2.67 9.36 14.65
C LEU A 19 3.47 8.08 14.95
N ALA A 20 3.02 7.28 15.92
CA ALA A 20 3.63 5.99 16.23
C ALA A 20 3.55 5.02 15.04
N ASP A 21 2.47 5.06 14.26
CA ASP A 21 2.33 4.32 13.00
C ASP A 21 3.45 4.68 12.01
N LEU A 22 3.67 5.98 11.75
CA LEU A 22 4.74 6.44 10.85
C LEU A 22 6.13 6.04 11.33
N ILE A 23 6.39 6.10 12.64
CA ILE A 23 7.66 5.66 13.22
C ILE A 23 7.83 4.16 13.04
N THR A 24 6.80 3.37 13.34
CA THR A 24 6.84 1.90 13.21
C THR A 24 7.07 1.50 11.76
N LEU A 25 6.39 2.16 10.83
CA LEU A 25 6.55 1.95 9.40
C LEU A 25 7.97 2.32 8.94
N GLY A 26 8.50 3.45 9.39
CA GLY A 26 9.89 3.85 9.12
C GLY A 26 10.89 2.83 9.67
N GLN A 27 10.67 2.34 10.89
CA GLN A 27 11.49 1.28 11.46
C GLN A 27 11.40 -0.02 10.68
N PHE A 28 10.21 -0.46 10.29
CA PHE A 28 9.98 -1.68 9.52
C PHE A 28 10.74 -1.70 8.19
N VAL A 29 10.84 -0.54 7.54
CA VAL A 29 11.64 -0.36 6.31
C VAL A 29 13.12 -0.28 6.63
N LEU A 30 13.54 0.58 7.57
CA LEU A 30 14.95 0.85 7.85
C LEU A 30 15.69 -0.30 8.55
N SER A 31 14.98 -1.16 9.28
CA SER A 31 15.55 -2.34 9.93
C SER A 31 15.79 -3.50 8.95
N GLY A 32 15.29 -3.40 7.71
CA GLY A 32 15.26 -4.52 6.77
C GLY A 32 14.20 -5.57 7.10
N THR A 33 13.41 -5.39 8.16
CA THR A 33 12.39 -6.37 8.57
C THR A 33 11.38 -6.61 7.46
N PHE A 34 11.11 -5.64 6.57
CA PHE A 34 10.23 -5.80 5.40
C PHE A 34 10.68 -6.88 4.38
N GLU A 35 11.95 -7.32 4.42
CA GLU A 35 12.51 -8.40 3.60
C GLU A 35 12.55 -9.75 4.33
N GLU A 36 12.37 -9.76 5.65
CA GLU A 36 12.46 -10.95 6.51
C GLU A 36 11.13 -11.72 6.59
N PHE A 37 10.61 -12.17 5.44
CA PHE A 37 9.29 -12.79 5.33
C PHE A 37 9.08 -13.95 6.30
N TRP A 38 7.87 -14.05 6.85
CA TRP A 38 7.44 -15.11 7.77
C TRP A 38 8.14 -15.17 9.12
N THR A 39 9.10 -14.29 9.41
CA THR A 39 9.62 -14.14 10.76
C THR A 39 8.55 -13.55 11.68
N SER A 40 8.65 -13.85 12.98
CA SER A 40 7.75 -13.26 13.97
C SER A 40 7.82 -11.74 13.99
N GLN A 41 9.00 -11.17 13.72
CA GLN A 41 9.19 -9.72 13.64
C GLN A 41 8.45 -9.12 12.45
N TRP A 42 8.49 -9.77 11.28
CA TRP A 42 7.75 -9.34 10.10
C TRP A 42 6.24 -9.37 10.33
N VAL A 43 5.71 -10.48 10.84
CA VAL A 43 4.27 -10.64 11.11
C VAL A 43 3.81 -9.61 12.14
N LEU A 44 4.53 -9.48 13.25
CA LEU A 44 4.19 -8.50 14.29
C LEU A 44 4.27 -7.06 13.75
N GLY A 45 5.28 -6.74 12.94
CA GLY A 45 5.43 -5.44 12.30
C GLY A 45 4.19 -5.05 11.49
N ILE A 46 3.72 -5.94 10.61
CA ILE A 46 2.49 -5.71 9.84
C ILE A 46 1.27 -5.52 10.75
N VAL A 47 1.10 -6.38 11.76
CA VAL A 47 -0.02 -6.29 12.70
C VAL A 47 0.01 -4.96 13.47
N PHE A 48 1.18 -4.51 13.92
CA PHE A 48 1.33 -3.25 14.64
C PHE A 48 0.98 -2.05 13.76
N ILE A 49 1.49 -2.02 12.53
CA ILE A 49 1.20 -0.97 11.54
C ILE A 49 -0.32 -0.88 11.31
N VAL A 50 -0.96 -1.99 10.97
CA VAL A 50 -2.42 -2.02 10.74
C VAL A 50 -3.19 -1.58 12.00
N THR A 51 -2.79 -2.08 13.17
CA THR A 51 -3.50 -1.80 14.43
C THR A 51 -3.38 -0.33 14.83
N LEU A 52 -2.18 0.25 14.74
CA LEU A 52 -1.94 1.65 15.10
C LEU A 52 -2.73 2.59 14.20
N LEU A 53 -2.75 2.32 12.90
CA LEU A 53 -3.56 3.08 11.96
C LEU A 53 -5.06 2.98 12.29
N VAL A 54 -5.59 1.77 12.50
CA VAL A 54 -7.00 1.57 12.85
C VAL A 54 -7.37 2.28 14.15
N VAL A 55 -6.51 2.18 15.17
CA VAL A 55 -6.72 2.85 16.46
C VAL A 55 -6.69 4.37 16.29
N GLY A 56 -5.72 4.90 15.53
CA GLY A 56 -5.61 6.33 15.25
C GLY A 56 -6.82 6.89 14.52
N VAL A 57 -7.25 6.22 13.44
CA VAL A 57 -8.45 6.59 12.68
C VAL A 57 -9.72 6.49 13.55
N SER A 58 -9.85 5.42 14.35
CA SER A 58 -10.99 5.23 15.26
C SER A 58 -11.09 6.37 16.28
N PHE A 59 -9.96 6.82 16.84
CA PHE A 59 -9.95 7.95 17.76
C PHE A 59 -10.31 9.28 17.08
N LEU A 60 -9.90 9.51 15.82
CA LEU A 60 -10.34 10.68 15.07
C LEU A 60 -11.86 10.68 14.87
N ILE A 61 -12.43 9.54 14.47
CA ILE A 61 -13.88 9.37 14.28
C ILE A 61 -14.62 9.65 15.59
N LEU A 62 -14.18 9.04 16.69
CA LEU A 62 -14.79 9.23 18.01
C LEU A 62 -14.62 10.65 18.58
N ALA A 63 -13.61 11.39 18.12
CA ALA A 63 -13.39 12.78 18.47
C ALA A 63 -14.33 13.76 17.74
N GLY A 64 -15.03 13.29 16.69
CA GLY A 64 -15.96 14.09 15.89
C GLY A 64 -15.26 15.12 14.99
N LYS A 65 -14.00 14.88 14.61
CA LYS A 65 -13.16 15.80 13.83
C LYS A 65 -13.25 15.48 12.33
N GLU A 66 -14.44 15.60 11.75
CA GLU A 66 -14.69 15.22 10.34
C GLU A 66 -13.76 15.93 9.35
N ASP A 67 -13.54 17.24 9.51
CA ASP A 67 -12.65 18.02 8.64
C ASP A 67 -11.20 17.52 8.68
N ILE A 68 -10.73 17.08 9.85
CA ILE A 68 -9.35 16.55 10.00
C ILE A 68 -9.26 15.15 9.40
N ILE A 69 -10.33 14.35 9.47
CA ILE A 69 -10.36 13.01 8.88
C ILE A 69 -10.24 13.08 7.36
N SER A 70 -10.97 13.99 6.71
CA SER A 70 -10.93 14.16 5.25
C SER A 70 -9.57 14.60 4.72
N ASP A 71 -8.73 15.23 5.54
CA ASP A 71 -7.40 15.68 5.14
C ASP A 71 -6.30 14.69 5.55
N VAL A 72 -6.31 14.26 6.82
CA VAL A 72 -5.22 13.46 7.40
C VAL A 72 -5.28 12.01 6.96
N VAL A 73 -6.45 11.37 6.93
CA VAL A 73 -6.54 9.95 6.61
C VAL A 73 -6.14 9.67 5.16
N PRO A 74 -6.57 10.46 4.16
CA PRO A 74 -6.10 10.29 2.78
C PRO A 74 -4.59 10.55 2.61
N PHE A 75 -4.01 11.45 3.40
CA PHE A 75 -2.56 11.65 3.41
C PHE A 75 -1.80 10.37 3.78
N PHE A 76 -2.25 9.66 4.82
CA PHE A 76 -1.71 8.33 5.13
C PHE A 76 -1.93 7.36 3.96
N GLY A 77 -3.11 7.39 3.33
CA GLY A 77 -3.37 6.60 2.14
C GLY A 77 -2.35 6.82 1.02
N GLY A 78 -1.92 8.07 0.80
CA GLY A 78 -0.85 8.43 -0.12
C GLY A 78 0.51 7.86 0.28
N ILE A 79 0.88 7.91 1.57
CA ILE A 79 2.12 7.32 2.09
C ILE A 79 2.15 5.81 1.82
N TYR A 80 1.07 5.11 2.17
CA TYR A 80 0.96 3.66 1.94
C TYR A 80 0.98 3.32 0.44
N MET A 81 0.42 4.16 -0.44
CA MET A 81 0.53 3.97 -1.89
C MET A 81 1.97 4.11 -2.37
N LEU A 82 2.70 5.14 -1.93
CA LEU A 82 4.10 5.35 -2.31
C LEU A 82 4.99 4.18 -1.86
N LEU A 83 4.74 3.67 -0.65
CA LEU A 83 5.44 2.48 -0.15
C LEU A 83 5.10 1.23 -0.94
N ALA A 84 3.81 1.03 -1.27
CA ALA A 84 3.39 -0.07 -2.14
C ALA A 84 4.07 0.01 -3.51
N MET A 85 4.18 1.20 -4.11
CA MET A 85 4.88 1.40 -5.38
C MET A 85 6.37 1.10 -5.29
N GLY A 86 7.04 1.60 -4.25
CA GLY A 86 8.45 1.33 -4.01
C GLY A 86 8.72 -0.17 -3.80
N PHE A 87 7.91 -0.82 -2.96
CA PHE A 87 7.99 -2.24 -2.70
C PHE A 87 7.68 -3.07 -3.96
N TYR A 88 6.67 -2.69 -4.74
CA TYR A 88 6.33 -3.37 -6.00
C TYR A 88 7.53 -3.40 -6.95
N LEU A 89 8.20 -2.26 -7.16
CA LEU A 89 9.35 -2.16 -8.04
C LEU A 89 10.55 -2.93 -7.51
N PHE A 90 10.83 -2.80 -6.21
CA PHE A 90 11.90 -3.55 -5.54
C PHE A 90 11.69 -5.06 -5.64
N PHE A 91 10.49 -5.52 -5.33
CA PHE A 91 10.14 -6.93 -5.35
C PHE A 91 10.10 -7.50 -6.77
N GLY A 92 9.59 -6.73 -7.72
CA GLY A 92 9.69 -7.06 -9.14
C GLY A 92 11.14 -7.21 -9.58
N PHE A 93 12.02 -6.29 -9.15
CA PHE A 93 13.44 -6.38 -9.45
C PHE A 93 14.09 -7.65 -8.88
N LEU A 94 13.85 -7.99 -7.60
CA LEU A 94 14.34 -9.25 -7.03
C LEU A 94 13.81 -10.48 -7.77
N GLN A 95 12.51 -10.47 -8.10
CA GLN A 95 11.89 -11.53 -8.89
C GLN A 95 12.58 -11.65 -10.25
N SER A 96 12.91 -10.53 -10.90
CA SER A 96 13.60 -10.53 -12.19
C SER A 96 15.03 -11.09 -12.14
N GLN A 97 15.68 -11.08 -10.97
CA GLN A 97 16.98 -11.70 -10.78
C GLN A 97 16.89 -13.20 -10.45
N GLY A 98 15.69 -13.72 -10.18
CA GLY A 98 15.50 -15.10 -9.73
C GLY A 98 15.89 -15.32 -8.26
N GLU A 99 16.01 -14.25 -7.48
CA GLU A 99 16.44 -14.29 -6.08
C GLU A 99 15.29 -14.60 -5.10
N VAL A 100 14.06 -14.69 -5.60
CA VAL A 100 12.85 -14.82 -4.78
C VAL A 100 12.44 -16.28 -4.67
N SER A 101 12.50 -16.83 -3.46
CA SER A 101 11.92 -18.15 -3.19
C SER A 101 10.39 -18.09 -3.24
N PHE A 102 9.71 -19.23 -3.40
CA PHE A 102 8.23 -19.24 -3.38
C PHE A 102 7.65 -18.68 -2.07
N GLY A 103 8.31 -18.95 -0.93
CA GLY A 103 7.90 -18.40 0.36
C GLY A 103 7.96 -16.88 0.38
N ASP A 104 9.07 -16.32 -0.10
CA ASP A 104 9.26 -14.87 -0.20
C ASP A 104 8.31 -14.26 -1.23
N PHE A 105 8.00 -14.98 -2.31
CA PHE A 105 7.02 -14.57 -3.30
C PHE A 105 5.64 -14.34 -2.65
N VAL A 106 5.16 -15.31 -1.87
CA VAL A 106 3.88 -15.22 -1.17
C VAL A 106 3.92 -14.14 -0.07
N GLY A 107 5.01 -14.06 0.68
CA GLY A 107 5.20 -13.07 1.74
C GLY A 107 5.16 -11.64 1.19
N GLY A 108 5.93 -11.36 0.13
CA GLY A 108 5.92 -10.07 -0.54
C GLY A 108 4.58 -9.74 -1.19
N GLY A 109 3.92 -10.73 -1.81
CA GLY A 109 2.56 -10.57 -2.32
C GLY A 109 1.57 -10.15 -1.23
N LEU A 110 1.64 -10.76 -0.04
CA LEU A 110 0.80 -10.38 1.10
C LEU A 110 1.08 -8.94 1.55
N LEU A 111 2.35 -8.56 1.71
CA LEU A 111 2.73 -7.21 2.12
C LEU A 111 2.21 -6.17 1.12
N LEU A 112 2.38 -6.42 -0.18
CA LEU A 112 1.86 -5.55 -1.23
C LEU A 112 0.33 -5.39 -1.14
N ILE A 113 -0.41 -6.49 -0.96
CA ILE A 113 -1.87 -6.46 -0.80
C ILE A 113 -2.26 -5.62 0.42
N VAL A 114 -1.57 -5.79 1.56
CA VAL A 114 -1.86 -5.02 2.78
C VAL A 114 -1.62 -3.54 2.56
N LEU A 115 -0.47 -3.13 2.02
CA LEU A 115 -0.15 -1.72 1.76
C LEU A 115 -1.18 -1.07 0.83
N ILE A 116 -1.56 -1.76 -0.24
CA ILE A 116 -2.55 -1.27 -1.21
C ILE A 116 -3.95 -1.20 -0.58
N ALA A 117 -4.36 -2.22 0.18
CA ALA A 117 -5.66 -2.24 0.84
C ALA A 117 -5.79 -1.08 1.83
N ILE A 118 -4.76 -0.87 2.66
CA ILE A 118 -4.70 0.28 3.58
C ILE A 118 -4.82 1.59 2.81
N SER A 119 -4.03 1.73 1.74
CA SER A 119 -4.04 2.94 0.92
C SER A 119 -5.43 3.26 0.37
N ILE A 120 -6.09 2.27 -0.26
CA ILE A 120 -7.43 2.42 -0.84
C ILE A 120 -8.45 2.76 0.23
N ILE A 121 -8.43 2.08 1.38
CA ILE A 121 -9.33 2.36 2.49
C ILE A 121 -9.15 3.80 2.96
N CYS A 122 -7.92 4.26 3.15
CA CYS A 122 -7.61 5.62 3.57
C CYS A 122 -8.05 6.67 2.54
N ILE A 123 -7.80 6.43 1.24
CA ILE A 123 -8.22 7.32 0.16
C ILE A 123 -9.75 7.43 0.09
N ALA A 124 -10.49 6.36 0.42
CA ALA A 124 -11.94 6.40 0.46
C ALA A 124 -12.50 7.45 1.43
N PHE A 125 -11.76 7.82 2.49
CA PHE A 125 -12.15 8.89 3.40
C PHE A 125 -12.08 10.29 2.77
N ALA A 126 -11.32 10.47 1.68
CA ALA A 126 -11.25 11.76 0.97
C ALA A 126 -12.56 12.12 0.26
N LYS A 127 -13.41 11.12 -0.02
CA LYS A 127 -14.62 11.27 -0.84
C LYS A 127 -14.37 12.09 -2.12
N SER A 128 -13.26 11.83 -2.80
CA SER A 128 -12.92 12.52 -4.05
C SER A 128 -12.49 11.51 -5.11
N LYS A 129 -13.14 11.59 -6.29
CA LYS A 129 -12.84 10.72 -7.43
C LYS A 129 -11.43 10.93 -7.95
N GLU A 130 -10.94 12.18 -7.88
CA GLU A 130 -9.62 12.56 -8.35
C GLU A 130 -8.53 11.80 -7.60
N PHE A 131 -8.66 11.62 -6.28
CA PHE A 131 -7.70 10.84 -5.50
C PHE A 131 -7.68 9.37 -5.89
N PHE A 132 -8.85 8.73 -6.08
CA PHE A 132 -8.89 7.35 -6.56
C PHE A 132 -8.26 7.21 -7.94
N ILE A 133 -8.60 8.10 -8.87
CA ILE A 133 -8.04 8.09 -10.23
C ILE A 133 -6.52 8.27 -10.17
N LEU A 134 -6.02 9.25 -9.41
CA LEU A 134 -4.60 9.51 -9.26
C LEU A 134 -3.87 8.28 -8.69
N SER A 135 -4.42 7.68 -7.63
CA SER A 135 -3.84 6.49 -7.00
C SER A 135 -3.86 5.25 -7.88
N SER A 136 -4.80 5.14 -8.82
CA SER A 136 -4.84 4.03 -9.78
C SER A 136 -3.60 4.02 -10.70
N TYR A 137 -3.08 5.20 -11.06
CA TYR A 137 -1.92 5.32 -11.94
C TYR A 137 -0.62 4.83 -11.31
N GLY A 138 -0.53 4.78 -9.98
CA GLY A 138 0.66 4.29 -9.26
C GLY A 138 1.01 2.84 -9.64
N PRO A 139 0.15 1.86 -9.30
CA PRO A 139 0.35 0.46 -9.69
C PRO A 139 0.50 0.24 -11.20
N ALA A 140 -0.24 1.00 -12.02
CA ALA A 140 -0.13 0.93 -13.48
C ALA A 140 1.27 1.33 -13.97
N THR A 141 1.81 2.43 -13.42
CA THR A 141 3.14 2.93 -13.75
C THR A 141 4.21 1.94 -13.31
N CYS A 142 4.09 1.37 -12.11
CA CYS A 142 5.01 0.33 -11.64
C CYS A 142 4.99 -0.91 -12.54
N SER A 143 3.81 -1.37 -12.97
CA SER A 143 3.68 -2.49 -13.90
C SER A 143 4.28 -2.19 -15.27
N LEU A 144 4.09 -0.97 -15.80
CA LEU A 144 4.70 -0.55 -17.07
C LEU A 144 6.23 -0.53 -16.99
N LEU A 145 6.79 0.05 -15.92
CA LEU A 145 8.24 0.05 -15.68
C LEU A 145 8.78 -1.38 -15.56
N PHE A 146 8.04 -2.24 -14.86
CA PHE A 146 8.41 -3.65 -14.71
C PHE A 146 8.35 -4.42 -16.03
N ALA A 147 7.37 -4.12 -16.89
CA ALA A 147 7.30 -4.68 -18.24
C ALA A 147 8.55 -4.35 -19.06
N PHE A 148 9.05 -3.11 -18.99
CA PHE A 148 10.30 -2.74 -19.66
C PHE A 148 11.50 -3.52 -19.12
N ILE A 149 11.57 -3.75 -17.80
CA ILE A 149 12.64 -4.56 -17.18
C ILE A 149 12.60 -6.00 -17.71
N ILE A 150 11.41 -6.63 -17.77
CA ILE A 150 11.24 -8.00 -18.30
C ILE A 150 11.63 -8.07 -19.77
N ILE A 151 11.17 -7.12 -20.60
CA ILE A 151 11.51 -7.05 -22.03
C ILE A 151 13.03 -6.93 -22.19
N TYR A 152 13.67 -6.04 -21.42
CA TYR A 152 15.11 -5.87 -21.43
C TYR A 152 15.84 -7.18 -21.09
N LYS A 153 15.41 -7.85 -20.03
CA LYS A 153 15.98 -9.14 -19.56
C LYS A 153 15.93 -10.24 -20.63
N TYR A 154 14.76 -10.49 -21.22
CA TYR A 154 14.60 -11.64 -22.14
C TYR A 154 15.03 -11.34 -23.57
N ILE A 155 14.83 -10.13 -24.07
CA ILE A 155 15.12 -9.79 -25.47
C ILE A 155 16.57 -9.34 -25.65
N PHE A 156 17.08 -8.48 -24.76
CA PHE A 156 18.38 -7.84 -24.95
C PHE A 156 19.51 -8.58 -24.22
N ASN A 157 19.26 -9.05 -23.00
CA ASN A 157 20.26 -9.81 -22.23
C ASN A 157 20.23 -11.32 -22.51
N ALA A 158 19.24 -11.81 -23.25
CA ALA A 158 19.10 -13.23 -23.62
C ALA A 158 19.24 -14.20 -22.42
N VAL A 159 18.71 -13.80 -21.26
CA VAL A 159 18.77 -14.62 -20.04
C VAL A 159 18.00 -15.92 -20.24
N THR A 160 18.53 -17.01 -19.72
CA THR A 160 17.90 -18.33 -19.77
C THR A 160 16.48 -18.26 -19.21
N PHE A 161 15.55 -18.88 -19.93
CA PHE A 161 14.16 -18.94 -19.52
C PHE A 161 13.98 -19.93 -18.37
N GLU A 162 13.58 -19.40 -17.21
CA GLU A 162 13.16 -20.20 -16.06
C GLU A 162 11.67 -19.97 -15.80
N PHE A 163 10.87 -21.04 -15.93
CA PHE A 163 9.41 -20.95 -15.85
C PHE A 163 8.92 -20.41 -14.50
N GLY A 164 9.56 -20.81 -13.40
CA GLY A 164 9.20 -20.32 -12.05
C GLY A 164 9.38 -18.80 -11.93
N VAL A 165 10.52 -18.30 -12.39
CA VAL A 165 10.82 -16.87 -12.38
C VAL A 165 9.83 -16.10 -13.26
N PHE A 166 9.64 -16.57 -14.49
CA PHE A 166 8.76 -15.93 -15.47
C PHE A 166 7.29 -15.89 -15.03
N SER A 167 6.80 -16.95 -14.38
CA SER A 167 5.42 -16.97 -13.88
C SER A 167 5.19 -15.94 -12.77
N GLY A 168 6.15 -15.76 -11.85
CA GLY A 168 6.08 -14.70 -10.83
C GLY A 168 6.11 -13.30 -11.44
N GLU A 169 6.97 -13.08 -12.45
CA GLU A 169 7.02 -11.82 -13.21
C GLU A 169 5.67 -11.51 -13.88
N LEU A 170 5.06 -12.50 -14.51
CA LEU A 170 3.76 -12.37 -15.17
C LEU A 170 2.63 -12.06 -14.17
N ILE A 171 2.63 -12.72 -13.01
CA ILE A 171 1.67 -12.43 -11.92
C ILE A 171 1.80 -10.99 -11.45
N LEU A 172 3.02 -10.53 -11.19
CA LEU A 172 3.27 -9.15 -10.78
C LEU A 172 2.74 -8.19 -11.86
N LEU A 173 3.13 -8.38 -13.11
CA LEU A 173 2.73 -7.51 -14.22
C LEU A 173 1.19 -7.41 -14.36
N ILE A 174 0.50 -8.56 -14.34
CA ILE A 174 -0.97 -8.62 -14.41
C ILE A 174 -1.61 -7.92 -13.20
N SER A 175 -1.04 -8.09 -12.00
CA SER A 175 -1.60 -7.49 -10.78
C SER A 175 -1.70 -5.96 -10.88
N GLY A 176 -0.72 -5.28 -11.48
CA GLY A 176 -0.76 -3.83 -11.63
C GLY A 176 -1.88 -3.34 -12.55
N ALA A 177 -2.14 -4.08 -13.64
CA ALA A 177 -3.26 -3.78 -14.55
C ALA A 177 -4.63 -4.04 -13.90
N LEU A 178 -4.74 -5.13 -13.11
CA LEU A 178 -5.93 -5.44 -12.34
C LEU A 178 -6.20 -4.36 -11.29
N LEU A 179 -5.17 -3.91 -10.57
CA LEU A 179 -5.27 -2.85 -9.57
C LEU A 179 -5.69 -1.51 -10.20
N PHE A 180 -5.11 -1.13 -11.33
CA PHE A 180 -5.54 0.05 -12.08
C PHE A 180 -7.04 -0.02 -12.41
N THR A 181 -7.49 -1.15 -12.95
CA THR A 181 -8.89 -1.35 -13.34
C THR A 181 -9.81 -1.34 -12.13
N ALA A 182 -9.44 -2.03 -11.05
CA ALA A 182 -10.22 -2.12 -9.83
C ALA A 182 -10.38 -0.76 -9.14
N ILE A 183 -9.30 0.03 -9.04
CA ILE A 183 -9.34 1.36 -8.43
C ILE A 183 -10.17 2.33 -9.29
N ASN A 184 -10.03 2.30 -10.62
CA ASN A 184 -10.88 3.12 -11.50
C ASN A 184 -12.36 2.72 -11.42
N TYR A 185 -12.65 1.42 -11.30
CA TYR A 185 -14.02 0.96 -11.09
C TYR A 185 -14.59 1.48 -9.77
N MET A 186 -13.81 1.48 -8.68
CA MET A 186 -14.22 2.11 -7.41
C MET A 186 -14.46 3.62 -7.57
N ALA A 187 -13.61 4.32 -8.31
CA ALA A 187 -13.80 5.76 -8.59
C ALA A 187 -15.13 6.03 -9.32
N SER A 188 -15.48 5.19 -10.31
CA SER A 188 -16.73 5.34 -11.08
C SER A 188 -17.99 5.09 -10.26
N ASN A 189 -17.91 4.27 -9.21
CA ASN A 189 -19.03 3.90 -8.34
C ASN A 189 -19.06 4.68 -7.03
N CYS A 190 -18.15 5.64 -6.83
CA CYS A 190 -18.20 6.51 -5.66
C CYS A 190 -19.34 7.54 -5.83
N ASN A 191 -20.52 7.19 -5.32
CA ASN A 191 -21.72 8.03 -5.35
C ASN A 191 -21.60 9.28 -4.48
N ASP A 192 -20.79 9.21 -3.42
CA ASP A 192 -20.60 10.31 -2.46
C ASP A 192 -19.37 11.18 -2.77
N CYS A 193 -18.68 10.93 -3.89
CA CYS A 193 -17.54 11.73 -4.30
C CYS A 193 -18.01 12.89 -5.20
N SER A 194 -17.96 14.11 -4.66
CA SER A 194 -18.27 15.37 -5.37
C SER A 194 -17.15 15.77 -6.31
#